data_AF-A0A7X4FPX3-F1
#
_entry.id   AF-A0A7X4FPX3-F1
#
_cell.length_a   1.000
_cell.length_b   1.000
_cell.length_c   1.000
_cell.angle_alpha   90.00
_cell.angle_beta   90.00
_cell.angle_gamma   90.00
#
_symmetry.space_group_name_H-M   'P 1'
#
loop_
_entity.id
_entity.type
_entity.pdbx_description
1 polymer ?
#
loop_
_entity_poly.entity_id
_entity_poly.type
_entity_poly.pdbx_seq_one_letter_code
_entity_poly.pdbx_strand_id
1 'polypeptide(L)'
;MSTSKRLIERLERHAKLAPFQRRFIRGAFRPGVLKAVLSCPRGAGKSTLSGWLLAEAIDPNGALFVPGSESVLVAGSRDQAGA
;
A
#
# COMPACT_ATOMS: atom_id res chain seq x y z
N MET A 1 13.59 -6.67 11.30
CA MET A 1 12.99 -5.35 10.95
C MET A 1 11.52 -5.58 10.61
N SER A 2 10.57 -4.83 11.20
CA SER A 2 9.13 -5.00 10.90
C SER A 2 8.82 -4.64 9.44
N THR A 3 7.98 -5.43 8.76
CA THR A 3 7.53 -5.21 7.37
C THR A 3 7.09 -3.77 7.13
N SER A 4 6.32 -3.20 8.07
CA SER A 4 5.82 -1.82 7.97
C SER A 4 6.95 -0.78 8.00
N LYS A 5 8.02 -1.01 8.77
CA LYS A 5 9.18 -0.10 8.81
C LYS A 5 9.92 -0.10 7.48
N ARG A 6 10.22 -1.30 6.96
CA ARG A 6 10.86 -1.47 5.64
C ARG A 6 10.03 -0.84 4.54
N LEU A 7 8.73 -1.08 4.53
CA LEU A 7 7.81 -0.55 3.53
C LEU A 7 7.79 0.99 3.56
N ILE A 8 7.64 1.61 4.73
CA ILE A 8 7.63 3.07 4.87
C ILE A 8 8.94 3.68 4.34
N GLU A 9 10.09 3.14 4.74
CA GLU A 9 11.39 3.63 4.28
C GLU A 9 11.53 3.53 2.76
N ARG A 10 11.08 2.43 2.15
CA ARG A 10 11.10 2.26 0.69
C ARG A 10 10.22 3.27 -0.03
N LEU A 11 8.98 3.44 0.42
CA LEU A 11 8.03 4.38 -0.19
C LEU A 11 8.50 5.83 -0.07
N GLU A 12 9.11 6.19 1.07
CA GLU A 12 9.58 7.56 1.30
C GLU A 12 10.81 7.95 0.47
N ARG A 13 11.49 6.99 -0.17
CA ARG A 13 12.50 7.30 -1.20
C ARG A 13 11.90 7.88 -2.48
N HIS A 14 10.62 7.60 -2.75
CA HIS A 14 9.93 8.09 -3.92
C HIS A 14 9.13 9.36 -3.62
N ALA A 15 8.45 9.41 -2.48
CA ALA A 15 7.74 10.61 -2.03
C ALA A 15 7.38 10.58 -0.55
N LYS A 16 7.30 11.76 0.06
CA LYS A 16 7.01 11.91 1.49
C LYS A 16 5.60 11.45 1.81
N LEU A 17 5.47 10.44 2.66
CA LEU A 17 4.17 9.98 3.13
C LEU A 17 3.51 11.01 4.05
N ALA A 18 2.19 11.17 3.94
CA ALA A 18 1.41 11.90 4.91
C ALA A 18 1.35 11.13 6.25
N PRO A 19 1.20 11.82 7.40
CA PRO A 19 1.14 11.16 8.70
C PRO A 19 0.09 10.04 8.79
N PHE A 20 -1.09 10.22 8.18
CA PHE A 20 -2.14 9.20 8.19
C PHE A 20 -1.78 7.97 7.34
N GLN A 21 -1.04 8.13 6.24
CA GLN A 21 -0.58 7.01 5.41
C GLN A 21 0.41 6.15 6.19
N ARG A 22 1.36 6.76 6.92
CA ARG A 22 2.28 6.03 7.81
C ARG A 22 1.52 5.26 8.88
N ARG A 23 0.54 5.90 9.54
CA ARG A 23 -0.29 5.24 10.56
C ARG A 23 -1.08 4.07 9.97
N PHE A 24 -1.65 4.24 8.78
CA PHE A 24 -2.38 3.19 8.08
C PHE A 24 -1.45 2.00 7.77
N ILE A 25 -0.29 2.22 7.15
CA ILE A 25 0.67 1.14 6.85
C ILE A 25 1.11 0.40 8.12
N ARG A 26 1.42 1.13 9.20
CA ARG A 26 1.80 0.52 10.48
C ARG A 26 0.69 -0.32 11.08
N GLY A 27 -0.58 0.07 10.89
CA GLY A 27 -1.74 -0.68 11.39
C GLY A 27 -2.11 -1.87 10.51
N ALA A 28 -2.14 -1.66 9.20
CA ALA A 28 -2.58 -2.63 8.20
C ALA A 28 -1.67 -3.86 8.12
N PHE A 29 -0.37 -3.69 8.35
CA PHE A 29 0.61 -4.78 8.28
C PHE A 29 1.12 -5.23 9.66
N ARG A 30 0.30 -5.06 10.71
CA ARG A 30 0.60 -5.68 12.02
C ARG A 30 0.44 -7.20 11.93
N PRO A 31 1.23 -7.98 12.68
CA PRO A 31 1.01 -9.42 12.78
C PRO A 31 -0.44 -9.75 13.17
N GLY A 32 -1.05 -10.71 12.46
CA GLY A 32 -2.42 -11.15 12.68
C GLY A 32 -3.52 -10.28 12.04
N VAL A 33 -3.18 -9.15 11.40
CA VAL A 33 -4.16 -8.34 10.66
C VAL A 33 -4.36 -8.92 9.27
N LEU A 34 -5.59 -9.36 8.99
CA LEU A 34 -5.98 -9.88 7.67
C LEU A 34 -6.68 -8.84 6.79
N LYS A 35 -7.29 -7.82 7.41
CA LYS A 35 -8.07 -6.80 6.71
C LYS A 35 -7.86 -5.44 7.37
N ALA A 36 -7.60 -4.43 6.56
CA ALA A 36 -7.48 -3.05 6.98
C ALA A 36 -8.39 -2.16 6.14
N VAL A 37 -9.00 -1.15 6.75
CA VAL A 37 -9.92 -0.21 6.08
C VAL A 37 -9.40 1.20 6.30
N LEU A 38 -9.32 1.99 5.21
CA LEU A 38 -8.94 3.39 5.24
C LEU A 38 -10.12 4.24 4.76
N SER A 39 -10.68 5.05 5.65
CA SER A 39 -11.61 6.11 5.29
C SER A 39 -10.86 7.44 5.19
N CYS A 40 -10.92 8.09 4.03
CA CYS A 40 -10.25 9.36 3.79
C CYS A 40 -11.00 10.20 2.73
N PRO A 41 -10.86 11.53 2.74
CA PRO A 41 -11.52 12.39 1.77
C PRO A 41 -10.94 12.22 0.36
N ARG A 42 -11.64 12.75 -0.64
CA ARG A 42 -11.12 12.91 -2.01
C ARG A 42 -9.85 13.77 -1.99
N GLY A 43 -8.94 13.52 -2.93
CA GLY A 43 -7.67 14.24 -3.01
C GLY A 43 -6.59 13.81 -2.00
N ALA A 44 -6.89 12.91 -1.06
CA ALA A 44 -5.92 12.45 -0.06
C ALA A 44 -4.84 11.49 -0.59
N GLY A 45 -4.69 11.30 -1.91
CA GLY A 45 -3.66 10.42 -2.48
C GLY A 45 -3.83 8.93 -2.15
N LYS A 46 -5.05 8.45 -1.87
CA LYS A 46 -5.30 7.03 -1.58
C LYS A 46 -5.00 6.11 -2.77
N SER A 47 -5.23 6.56 -4.01
CA SER A 47 -4.95 5.79 -5.22
C SER A 47 -3.44 5.66 -5.44
N THR A 48 -2.68 6.74 -5.18
CA THR A 48 -1.21 6.71 -5.19
C THR A 48 -0.68 5.73 -4.15
N LEU A 49 -1.21 5.78 -2.92
CA LEU A 49 -0.82 4.85 -1.87
C LEU A 49 -1.11 3.39 -2.27
N SER A 50 -2.32 3.09 -2.78
CA SER A 50 -2.67 1.72 -3.18
C SER A 50 -1.83 1.22 -4.35
N GLY A 51 -1.50 2.09 -5.33
CA GLY A 51 -0.60 1.76 -6.43
C GLY A 51 0.81 1.41 -5.95
N TRP A 52 1.37 2.19 -5.02
CA TRP A 52 2.67 1.88 -4.42
C TRP A 52 2.67 0.59 -3.60
N LEU A 53 1.59 0.30 -2.86
CA LEU A 53 1.46 -0.97 -2.14
C LEU A 53 1.42 -2.16 -3.11
N LEU A 54 0.71 -2.03 -4.24
CA LEU A 54 0.71 -3.05 -5.28
C LEU A 54 2.11 -3.22 -5.89
N ALA A 55 2.80 -2.12 -6.23
CA ALA A 55 4.15 -2.16 -6.78
C ALA A 55 5.12 -2.92 -5.85
N GLU A 56 5.04 -2.67 -4.55
CA GLU A 56 5.84 -3.37 -3.53
C GLU A 56 5.47 -4.85 -3.35
N ALA A 57 4.28 -5.27 -3.80
CA ALA A 57 3.82 -6.65 -3.74
C ALA A 57 4.18 -7.45 -5.00
N ILE A 58 4.37 -6.80 -6.14
CA ILE A 58 4.70 -7.46 -7.44
C ILE A 58 6.20 -7.41 -7.78
N ASP A 59 6.96 -6.46 -7.23
CA ASP A 59 8.43 -6.41 -7.39
C ASP A 59 9.09 -7.51 -6.54
N PRO A 60 9.89 -8.43 -7.12
CA PRO A 60 10.63 -9.44 -6.35
C PRO A 60 11.50 -8.90 -5.22
N ASN A 61 11.90 -7.62 -5.29
CA ASN A 61 12.69 -6.93 -4.25
C ASN A 61 11.84 -6.08 -3.30
N GLY A 62 10.53 -6.04 -3.51
CA GLY A 62 9.55 -5.29 -2.76
C GLY A 62 9.39 -5.81 -1.33
N ALA A 63 8.95 -4.95 -0.41
CA ALA A 63 8.74 -5.31 0.98
C ALA A 63 7.49 -6.19 1.21
N LEU A 64 6.57 -6.25 0.24
CA LEU A 64 5.32 -7.01 0.32
C LEU A 64 5.31 -8.24 -0.61
N PHE A 65 6.38 -8.47 -1.35
CA PHE A 65 6.46 -9.59 -2.28
C PHE A 65 6.45 -10.93 -1.56
N VAL A 66 5.58 -11.83 -2.03
CA VAL A 66 5.48 -13.21 -1.59
C VAL A 66 5.45 -14.10 -2.85
N PRO A 67 6.42 -15.02 -3.03
CA PRO A 67 6.42 -15.93 -4.17
C PRO A 67 5.13 -16.73 -4.29
N GLY A 68 4.57 -16.80 -5.50
CA GLY A 68 3.31 -17.51 -5.77
C GLY A 68 2.05 -16.81 -5.25
N SER A 69 2.15 -15.59 -4.70
CA SER A 69 0.98 -14.79 -4.34
C SER A 69 0.38 -14.08 -5.55
N GLU A 70 -0.94 -13.89 -5.52
CA GLU A 70 -1.66 -13.04 -6.46
C GLU A 70 -2.02 -11.72 -5.77
N SER A 71 -1.57 -10.61 -6.36
CA SER A 71 -1.82 -9.26 -5.84
C SER A 71 -2.71 -8.50 -6.81
N VAL A 72 -3.85 -8.00 -6.33
CA VAL A 72 -4.87 -7.34 -7.15
C VAL A 72 -5.20 -5.96 -6.59
N LEU A 73 -5.30 -4.97 -7.48
CA LEU A 73 -5.85 -3.65 -7.18
C LEU A 73 -7.18 -3.49 -7.93
N VAL A 74 -8.23 -3.14 -7.21
CA VAL A 74 -9.60 -3.03 -7.74
C VAL A 74 -10.12 -1.60 -7.62
N ALA A 75 -11.05 -1.24 -8.50
CA ALA A 75 -11.72 0.04 -8.51
C ALA A 75 -13.25 -0.12 -8.57
N GLY A 76 -13.99 0.94 -8.24
CA GLY A 76 -15.46 0.93 -8.23
C GLY A 76 -16.09 0.95 -9.63
N SER A 77 -15.32 1.24 -10.69
CA SER A 77 -15.75 1.18 -12.07
C SER A 77 -14.59 0.81 -13.00
N ARG A 78 -14.90 0.37 -14.23
CA ARG A 78 -13.90 0.05 -15.26
C ARG A 78 -13.06 1.28 -15.63
N ASP A 79 -13.70 2.43 -15.80
CA ASP A 79 -12.99 3.67 -16.14
C ASP A 79 -11.99 4.07 -15.05
N GLN A 80 -12.33 3.83 -13.77
CA GLN A 80 -11.40 4.08 -12.66
C GLN A 80 -10.27 3.06 -12.58
N ALA A 81 -10.44 1.86 -13.16
CA ALA A 81 -9.40 0.83 -13.18
C ALA A 81 -8.38 1.07 -14.31
N GLY A 82 -8.80 1.71 -15.41
CA GLY A 82 -7.94 2.04 -16.55
C GLY A 82 -7.23 3.40 -16.46
N ALA A 83 -7.52 4.18 -15.42
CA ALA A 83 -6.94 5.51 -15.18
C ALA A 83 -5.66 5.44 -14.34
#